data_AF-A0A1V4HEB6-F1
#
_entry.id   AF-A0A1V4HEB6-F1
#
_cell.length_a   1.000
_cell.length_b   1.000
_cell.length_c   1.000
_cell.angle_alpha   90.00
_cell.angle_beta   90.00
_cell.angle_gamma   90.00
#
_symmetry.space_group_name_H-M   'P 1'
#
loop_
_entity.id
_entity.type
_entity.pdbx_description
1 polymer ?
#
loop_
_entity_poly.entity_id
_entity_poly.type
_entity_poly.pdbx_seq_one_letter_code
_entity_poly.pdbx_strand_id
1 'polypeptide(L)' 'MQLKSRKPLVNLMIIGVIIWLAGIVSSGIYYFKVIANHDNFYSNPSPVPMFVFIFIGGLGFLLAVISTLIYFASLLKNRQ' A
#
# COMPACT_ATOMS: atom_id res chain seq x y z
N MET A 1 23.24 -11.11 23.00
CA MET A 1 21.89 -11.23 22.39
C MET A 1 21.94 -10.56 21.03
N GLN A 2 21.85 -11.33 19.94
CA GLN A 2 22.18 -10.86 18.59
C GLN A 2 21.27 -9.72 18.13
N LEU A 3 21.86 -8.56 17.81
CA LEU A 3 21.27 -7.51 16.98
C LEU A 3 21.01 -8.07 15.58
N LYS A 4 19.95 -8.87 15.40
CA LYS A 4 19.47 -9.20 14.05
C LYS A 4 19.16 -7.88 13.36
N SER A 5 19.89 -7.64 12.27
CA SER A 5 19.85 -6.45 11.42
C SER A 5 18.42 -5.93 11.28
N ARG A 6 18.18 -4.64 11.59
CA ARG A 6 16.88 -3.96 11.42
C ARG A 6 16.60 -3.55 9.97
N LYS A 7 17.57 -3.76 9.07
CA LYS A 7 17.45 -3.49 7.63
C LYS A 7 16.26 -4.19 6.94
N PRO A 8 15.88 -5.46 7.24
CA PRO A 8 14.76 -6.10 6.57
C PRO A 8 13.41 -5.46 6.94
N LEU A 9 13.25 -4.95 8.17
CA LEU A 9 12.03 -4.23 8.56
C LEU A 9 11.88 -2.93 7.79
N VAL A 10 12.96 -2.16 7.65
CA VAL A 10 12.97 -0.93 6.87
C VAL A 10 12.68 -1.22 5.39
N ASN A 11 13.25 -2.28 4.83
CA ASN A 11 12.96 -2.69 3.45
C ASN A 11 11.48 -3.06 3.27
N LEU A 12 10.88 -3.79 4.21
CA LEU A 12 9.45 -4.13 4.17
C LEU A 12 8.57 -2.88 4.28
N MET A 13 8.95 -1.89 5.09
CA MET A 13 8.26 -0.60 5.15
C MET A 13 8.27 0.09 3.78
N ILE A 14 9.44 0.20 3.14
CA ILE A 14 9.60 0.83 1.83
C ILE A 14 8.78 0.10 0.76
N ILE A 15 8.85 -1.24 0.72
CA ILE A 15 8.07 -2.06 -0.21
C ILE A 15 6.57 -1.84 0.00
N GLY A 16 6.11 -1.83 1.26
CA GLY A 16 4.71 -1.58 1.60
C GLY A 16 4.22 -0.22 1.09
N VAL A 17 5.03 0.85 1.28
CA VAL A 17 4.72 2.19 0.77
C VAL A 17 4.66 2.23 -0.75
N ILE A 18 5.59 1.57 -1.45
CA ILE A 18 5.59 1.50 -2.92
C ILE A 18 4.30 0.83 -3.42
N ILE A 19 3.92 -0.32 -2.83
CA ILE A 19 2.70 -1.05 -3.21
C ILE A 19 1.46 -0.20 -2.94
N TRP A 20 1.42 0.48 -1.80
CA TRP A 20 0.32 1.38 -1.44
C TRP A 20 0.14 2.51 -2.45
N LEU A 21 1.23 3.21 -2.78
CA LEU A 21 1.22 4.30 -3.76
C LEU A 21 0.83 3.79 -5.15
N ALA A 22 1.36 2.64 -5.59
CA ALA A 22 1.02 2.03 -6.87
C ALA A 22 -0.48 1.69 -6.96
N GLY A 23 -1.07 1.16 -5.88
CA GLY A 23 -2.50 0.87 -5.80
C GLY A 23 -3.36 2.13 -5.90
N ILE A 24 -3.03 3.19 -5.14
CA ILE A 24 -3.77 4.46 -5.18
C ILE A 24 -3.67 5.11 -6.56
N VAL A 25 -2.46 5.22 -7.11
CA VAL A 25 -2.24 5.86 -8.41
C VAL A 25 -2.95 5.10 -9.52
N SER A 26 -2.86 3.77 -9.53
CA SER A 26 -3.53 2.93 -10.54
C SER A 26 -5.06 3.03 -10.43
N SER A 27 -5.59 3.03 -9.20
CA SER A 27 -7.02 3.24 -8.94
C SER A 27 -7.51 4.61 -9.43
N GLY A 28 -6.76 5.67 -9.13
CA GLY A 28 -7.07 7.02 -9.59
C GLY A 28 -7.04 7.15 -11.11
N ILE A 29 -6.01 6.62 -11.76
CA ILE A 29 -5.92 6.60 -13.23
C ILE A 29 -7.11 5.86 -13.83
N TYR A 30 -7.48 4.69 -13.28
CA TYR A 30 -8.63 3.94 -13.75
C TYR A 30 -9.94 4.72 -13.59
N TYR A 31 -10.16 5.32 -12.42
CA TYR A 31 -11.34 6.13 -12.15
C TYR A 31 -11.48 7.26 -13.17
N PHE A 32 -10.44 8.06 -13.38
CA PHE A 32 -10.52 9.20 -14.30
C PHE A 32 -10.62 8.81 -15.77
N LYS A 33 -9.97 7.73 -16.20
CA LYS A 33 -10.01 7.28 -17.60
C LYS A 33 -11.29 6.54 -17.96
N VAL A 34 -11.82 5.76 -17.02
CA VAL A 34 -12.85 4.74 -17.32
C VAL A 34 -14.18 5.10 -16.70
N ILE A 35 -14.21 5.48 -15.41
CA ILE A 35 -15.47 5.71 -14.68
C ILE A 35 -15.97 7.16 -14.83
N ALA A 36 -15.09 8.15 -14.63
CA ALA A 36 -15.46 9.57 -14.68
C ALA A 36 -15.50 10.14 -16.11
N ASN A 37 -14.99 9.38 -17.09
CA ASN A 37 -14.99 9.81 -18.48
C ASN A 37 -16.41 9.74 -19.07
N HIS A 38 -16.93 10.88 -19.51
CA HIS A 38 -18.27 10.99 -20.09
C HIS A 38 -18.44 10.18 -21.37
N ASP A 39 -17.35 9.94 -22.12
CA ASP A 39 -17.39 9.10 -23.33
C ASP A 39 -17.74 7.63 -22.99
N ASN A 40 -17.44 7.21 -21.76
CA ASN A 40 -17.76 5.88 -21.24
C ASN A 40 -19.07 5.82 -20.42
N PHE A 41 -19.84 6.91 -20.38
CA PHE A 41 -21.08 6.96 -19.58
C PHE A 41 -22.10 5.88 -20.00
N TYR A 42 -22.13 5.53 -21.28
CA TYR A 42 -23.05 4.52 -21.83
C TYR A 42 -22.49 3.08 -21.81
N SER A 43 -21.20 2.88 -21.50
CA SER A 43 -20.56 1.56 -21.53
C SER A 43 -20.62 0.81 -20.19
N ASN A 44 -21.26 1.39 -19.17
CA ASN A 44 -21.37 0.85 -17.81
C ASN A 44 -20.06 0.21 -17.30
N PRO A 45 -19.00 1.01 -17.16
CA PRO A 45 -17.68 0.50 -16.82
C PRO A 45 -17.67 -0.26 -15.49
N SER A 46 -17.08 -1.45 -15.49
CA SER A 46 -16.96 -2.27 -14.29
C SER A 46 -16.04 -1.63 -13.25
N PRO A 47 -16.47 -1.46 -11.98
CA PRO A 47 -15.60 -0.90 -10.93
C PRO A 47 -14.59 -1.93 -10.38
N VAL A 48 -14.65 -3.19 -10.81
CA VAL A 48 -13.83 -4.29 -10.27
C VAL A 48 -12.32 -3.99 -10.33
N PRO A 49 -11.74 -3.49 -11.45
CA PRO A 49 -10.30 -3.20 -11.49
C PRO A 49 -9.89 -2.14 -10.46
N MET A 50 -10.74 -1.12 -10.26
CA MET A 50 -10.50 -0.09 -9.24
C MET A 50 -10.44 -0.68 -7.84
N PHE A 51 -11.37 -1.58 -7.50
CA PHE A 51 -11.38 -2.28 -6.22
C PHE A 51 -10.13 -3.14 -6.03
N VAL A 52 -9.68 -3.86 -7.07
CA VAL A 52 -8.46 -4.67 -7.01
C VAL A 52 -7.24 -3.79 -6.72
N PHE A 53 -7.10 -2.64 -7.39
CA PHE A 53 -6.00 -1.72 -7.13
C PHE A 53 -6.02 -1.16 -5.71
N ILE A 54 -7.20 -0.76 -5.21
CA ILE A 54 -7.36 -0.28 -3.83
C ILE A 54 -7.04 -1.39 -2.84
N PHE A 55 -7.50 -2.62 -3.09
CA PHE A 55 -7.26 -3.76 -2.22
C PHE A 55 -5.77 -4.09 -2.09
N ILE A 56 -5.06 -4.20 -3.24
CA ILE A 56 -3.61 -4.41 -3.26
C ILE A 56 -2.89 -3.25 -2.57
N GLY A 57 -3.31 -2.01 -2.84
CA GLY A 57 -2.75 -0.84 -2.16
C GLY A 57 -2.96 -0.88 -0.64
N GLY A 58 -4.13 -1.32 -0.19
CA GLY A 58 -4.46 -1.51 1.22
C GLY A 58 -3.57 -2.55 1.91
N LEU A 59 -3.24 -3.66 1.22
CA LEU A 59 -2.28 -4.64 1.72
C LEU A 59 -0.87 -4.03 1.88
N GLY A 60 -0.44 -3.21 0.91
CA GLY A 60 0.81 -2.47 0.99
C GLY A 60 0.85 -1.52 2.19
N PHE A 61 -0.25 -0.80 2.43
CA PHE A 61 -0.39 0.09 3.58
C PHE A 61 -0.29 -0.66 4.91
N LEU A 62 -1.03 -1.78 5.05
CA LEU A 62 -0.99 -2.61 6.25
C LEU A 62 0.42 -3.14 6.50
N LEU A 63 1.12 -3.60 5.46
CA LEU A 63 2.51 -4.05 5.57
C LEU A 63 3.43 -2.94 6.08
N ALA A 64 3.29 -1.72 5.56
CA ALA A 64 4.08 -0.56 6.00
C ALA A 64 3.80 -0.22 7.47
N VAL A 65 2.53 -0.16 7.88
CA VAL A 65 2.12 0.15 9.26
C VAL A 65 2.63 -0.91 10.23
N ILE A 66 2.40 -2.20 9.95
CA ILE A 66 2.84 -3.30 10.82
C ILE A 66 4.36 -3.30 10.96
N SER A 67 5.09 -3.15 9.85
CA SER A 67 6.55 -3.10 9.88
C SER A 67 7.08 -1.90 10.69
N THR A 68 6.40 -0.76 10.61
CA THR A 68 6.69 0.44 11.41
C THR A 68 6.47 0.19 12.90
N LEU A 69 5.34 -0.41 13.28
CA LEU A 69 5.02 -0.73 14.67
C LEU A 69 6.05 -1.71 15.27
N ILE A 70 6.41 -2.76 14.52
CA ILE A 70 7.44 -3.72 14.95
C ILE A 70 8.79 -3.02 15.12
N TYR A 71 9.15 -2.12 14.21
CA TYR A 71 10.38 -1.34 14.32
C TYR A 71 10.41 -0.49 15.60
N PHE A 72 9.33 0.25 15.90
CA PHE A 72 9.21 1.04 17.13
C PHE A 72 9.22 0.20 18.39
N ALA A 73 8.50 -0.93 18.41
CA ALA A 73 8.53 -1.86 19.54
C ALA A 73 9.96 -2.38 19.82
N SER A 74 10.72 -2.67 18.75
CA SER A 74 12.12 -3.08 18.87
C SER A 74 13.05 -2.00 19.42
N LEU A 75 12.72 -0.72 19.19
CA LEU A 75 13.47 0.41 19.74
C LEU A 75 13.20 0.59 21.23
N LEU A 76 11.94 0.48 21.65
CA LEU A 76 11.55 0.61 23.05
C LEU A 76 12.13 -0.51 23.91
N LYS A 77 12.09 -1.76 23.42
CA LYS A 77 12.66 -2.92 24.14
C LYS A 77 14.17 -2.79 24.39
N ASN A 78 14.91 -2.12 23.51
CA ASN A 78 16.36 -1.95 23.65
C ASN A 78 16.75 -0.79 24.58
N ARG A 79 15.77 -0.03 25.11
CA ARG A 79 16.00 1.06 26.07
C ARG A 79 15.72 0.66 27.53
N GLN A 80 15.12 -0.52 27.74
CA GLN A 80 14.92 -1.14 29.05
C GLN A 80 16.05 -2.14 29.31
#